data_AF-A0A923DEM7-F1
#
_entry.id   AF-A0A923DEM7-F1
#
_cell.length_a   1.000
_cell.length_b   1.000
_cell.length_c   1.000
_cell.angle_alpha   90.00
_cell.angle_beta   90.00
_cell.angle_gamma   90.00
#
_symmetry.space_group_name_H-M   'P 1'
#
loop_
_entity.id
_entity.type
_entity.pdbx_description
1 polymer ?
#
loop_
_entity_poly.entity_id
_entity_poly.type
_entity_poly.pdbx_seq_one_letter_code
_entity_poly.pdbx_strand_id
1 'polypeptide(L)' 'MKLTYKIFLHKEPEGSYTVSVPALPGCITYGENVEHGIQMAKEAIELYIAELKDRGEEIPDDKETLEYSISMQTA' A
#
# COMPACT_ATOMS: atom_id res chain seq x y z
N MET A 1 17.04 9.26 1.51
CA MET A 1 15.65 9.78 1.55
C MET A 1 14.81 8.75 2.30
N LYS A 2 13.98 9.15 3.27
CA LYS A 2 13.10 8.24 4.00
C LYS A 2 11.67 8.53 3.59
N LEU A 3 11.07 7.61 2.84
CA LEU A 3 9.68 7.64 2.42
C LEU A 3 8.85 6.75 3.35
N THR A 4 7.60 7.12 3.57
CA THR A 4 6.64 6.39 4.40
C THR A 4 5.41 6.12 3.56
N TYR A 5 4.90 4.89 3.62
CA TYR A 5 3.69 4.51 2.90
C TYR A 5 2.77 3.78 3.85
N LYS A 6 1.49 4.17 3.83
CA LYS A 6 0.42 3.39 4.45
C LYS A 6 -0.01 2.30 3.50
N ILE A 7 -0.34 1.14 4.06
CA ILE A 7 -0.77 -0.02 3.30
C ILE A 7 -2.06 -0.56 3.89
N PHE A 8 -3.00 -0.93 3.03
CA PHE A 8 -4.24 -1.58 3.41
C PHE A 8 -4.18 -3.04 3.06
N LEU A 9 -4.35 -3.91 4.06
CA LEU A 9 -4.43 -5.35 3.88
C LEU A 9 -5.89 -5.78 3.98
N HIS A 10 -6.47 -6.14 2.85
CA HIS A 10 -7.82 -6.68 2.77
C HIS A 10 -7.75 -8.19 2.84
N LYS A 11 -8.39 -8.78 3.86
CA LYS A 11 -8.44 -10.23 4.02
C LYS A 11 -9.38 -10.81 2.96
N GLU A 12 -8.87 -11.78 2.22
CA GLU A 12 -9.61 -12.53 1.20
C GLU A 12 -10.31 -13.77 1.80
N PRO A 13 -11.36 -14.31 1.13
CA PRO A 13 -12.10 -15.48 1.61
C PRO A 13 -11.24 -16.71 1.88
N GLU A 14 -10.22 -16.95 1.05
CA GLU A 14 -9.25 -18.04 1.17
C GLU A 14 -8.22 -17.85 2.30
N GLY A 15 -8.26 -16.73 3.03
CA GLY A 15 -7.41 -16.45 4.19
C GLY A 15 -6.13 -15.68 3.89
N SER A 16 -5.89 -15.35 2.63
CA SER A 16 -4.82 -14.48 2.16
C SER A 16 -5.21 -13.00 2.22
N TYR A 17 -4.34 -12.13 1.70
CA TYR A 17 -4.52 -10.69 1.77
C TYR A 17 -4.18 -10.02 0.44
N THR A 18 -5.12 -9.26 -0.11
CA THR A 18 -4.83 -8.24 -1.12
C THR A 18 -4.29 -7.01 -0.42
N VAL A 19 -3.18 -6.48 -0.90
CA VAL A 19 -2.53 -5.29 -0.33
C VAL A 19 -2.60 -4.14 -1.33
N SER A 20 -3.01 -2.96 -0.88
CA SER A 20 -3.00 -1.74 -1.68
C SER A 20 -2.23 -0.62 -0.97
N VAL A 21 -1.68 0.30 -1.77
CA VAL A 21 -0.91 1.45 -1.28
C VAL A 21 -1.59 2.74 -1.77
N PRO A 22 -2.41 3.42 -0.94
CA PRO A 22 -3.23 4.54 -1.40
C PRO A 22 -2.45 5.69 -2.03
N ALA A 23 -1.25 5.98 -1.51
CA ALA A 23 -0.37 7.02 -2.05
C ALA A 23 0.22 6.66 -3.44
N LEU A 24 0.15 5.39 -3.86
CA LEU A 24 0.63 4.91 -5.15
C LEU A 24 -0.54 4.24 -5.90
N PRO A 25 -1.41 5.03 -6.56
CA PRO A 25 -2.61 4.50 -7.23
C PRO A 25 -2.29 3.37 -8.20
N GLY A 26 -2.98 2.23 -8.06
CA GLY A 26 -2.74 1.05 -8.87
C GLY A 26 -1.62 0.12 -8.37
N CYS A 27 -0.88 0.51 -7.33
CA CYS A 27 0.03 -0.39 -6.62
C CYS A 27 -0.77 -1.39 -5.77
N ILE A 28 -1.07 -2.54 -6.38
CA ILE A 28 -1.81 -3.64 -5.77
C ILE A 28 -0.94 -4.89 -5.83
N THR A 29 -0.91 -5.61 -4.73
CA THR A 29 -0.20 -6.89 -4.62
C THR A 29 -0.96 -7.83 -3.69
N TYR A 30 -0.39 -8.98 -3.39
CA TYR A 30 -1.03 -10.05 -2.65
C TYR A 30 -0.03 -10.75 -1.73
N GLY A 31 -0.51 -11.29 -0.60
CA GLY A 31 0.28 -12.19 0.24
C GLY A 31 -0.57 -13.28 0.89
N GLU A 32 0.02 -14.46 1.04
CA GLU A 32 -0.62 -15.63 1.67
C GLU A 32 -0.96 -15.41 3.15
N ASN A 33 -0.31 -14.45 3.79
CA ASN A 33 -0.54 -14.00 5.15
C ASN A 33 -0.10 -12.54 5.30
N VAL A 34 -0.29 -11.95 6.48
CA VAL A 34 0.04 -10.53 6.74
C VAL A 34 1.52 -10.22 6.48
N GLU A 35 2.44 -11.04 6.98
CA GLU A 35 3.88 -10.80 6.83
C GLU A 35 4.31 -10.89 5.36
N HIS A 36 3.81 -11.90 4.65
CA HIS A 36 4.04 -12.05 3.22
C HIS A 36 3.45 -10.87 2.43
N GLY A 37 2.23 -10.42 2.77
CA GLY A 37 1.61 -9.25 2.11
C GLY A 37 2.41 -7.96 2.32
N ILE A 38 2.96 -7.74 3.51
CA ILE A 38 3.85 -6.60 3.80
C ILE A 38 5.13 -6.69 2.96
N GLN A 39 5.71 -7.89 2.83
CA GLN A 39 6.90 -8.09 2.02
C GLN A 39 6.63 -7.77 0.54
N MET A 40 5.53 -8.30 0.00
CA MET A 40 5.12 -8.05 -1.38
C MET A 40 4.79 -6.57 -1.63
N ALA A 41 4.23 -5.87 -0.64
CA ALA A 41 3.99 -4.43 -0.73
C ALA A 41 5.29 -3.64 -0.84
N LYS A 42 6.33 -3.99 -0.07
CA LYS A 42 7.64 -3.32 -0.16
C LYS A 42 8.24 -3.46 -1.56
N GLU A 43 8.22 -4.66 -2.12
CA GLU A 43 8.75 -4.92 -3.46
C GLU A 43 7.96 -4.16 -4.54
N ALA A 44 6.63 -4.15 -4.45
CA ALA A 44 5.78 -3.39 -5.37
C ALA A 44 6.01 -1.88 -5.27
N ILE A 45 6.16 -1.33 -4.06
CA ILE A 45 6.49 0.07 -3.81
C ILE A 45 7.86 0.42 -4.39
N GLU A 46 8.87 -0.41 -4.18
CA GLU A 46 10.22 -0.19 -4.71
C GLU A 46 10.22 -0.13 -6.24
N LEU A 47 9.50 -1.04 -6.89
CA LEU A 47 9.34 -1.05 -8.35
C LEU A 47 8.59 0.20 -8.85
N TYR A 48 7.52 0.60 -8.19
CA TYR A 48 6.75 1.80 -8.55
C TYR A 48 7.62 3.06 -8.45
N ILE A 49 8.39 3.20 -7.37
CA ILE A 49 9.29 4.34 -7.18
C ILE A 49 10.37 4.38 -8.27
N ALA A 50 10.90 3.22 -8.69
CA ALA A 50 11.87 3.16 -9.77
C ALA A 50 11.27 3.70 -11.09
N GLU A 51 10.04 3.31 -11.41
CA GLU A 51 9.33 3.77 -12.60
C GLU A 51 9.07 5.28 -12.60
N LEU A 52 8.62 5.85 -11.46
CA LEU A 52 8.45 7.30 -11.30
C LEU A 52 9.77 8.05 -11.50
N LYS A 53 10.88 7.52 -10.95
CA LYS A 53 12.21 8.11 -11.12
C LYS A 53 12.65 8.12 -12.57
N ASP A 54 12.45 7.02 -13.29
CA ASP A 54 12.81 6.90 -14.70
C ASP A 54 12.01 7.87 -15.57
N ARG A 55 10.77 8.19 -15.17
CA ARG A 55 9.91 9.20 -15.82
C ARG A 55 10.18 10.64 -15.35
N GLY A 56 11.00 10.84 -14.33
CA GLY A 56 11.26 12.15 -13.73
C GLY A 56 10.05 12.75 -13.00
N GLU A 57 9.17 11.89 -12.50
CA GLU A 57 7.95 12.29 -11.78
C GLU A 57 8.20 12.42 -10.27
N GLU A 58 7.32 13.16 -9.60
CA GLU A 58 7.37 13.32 -8.15
C GLU A 58 7.04 12.00 -7.46
N ILE A 59 7.78 11.69 -6.39
CA ILE A 59 7.55 10.48 -5.58
C ILE A 59 6.66 10.87 -4.40
N PRO A 60 5.40 10.41 -4.34
CA PRO A 60 4.51 10.71 -3.23
C PRO A 60 4.96 10.01 -1.94
N ASP A 61 4.58 10.54 -0.78
CA ASP A 61 4.93 10.07 0.57
C ASP A 61 3.78 10.37 1.56
N ASP A 62 3.52 9.47 2.50
CA ASP A 62 2.49 9.58 3.54
C ASP A 62 2.98 10.19 4.87
N LYS A 63 4.25 10.61 4.96
CA LYS A 63 4.89 11.04 6.21
C LYS A 63 4.11 12.10 7.02
N GLU A 64 3.40 13.02 6.35
CA GLU A 64 2.64 14.10 6.99
C GLU A 64 1.11 13.88 6.93
N THR A 65 0.68 12.64 6.70
CA THR A 65 -0.74 12.29 6.53
C THR A 65 -1.21 11.44 7.71
N LEU A 66 -2.44 11.65 8.18
CA LEU A 66 -3.08 10.81 9.21
C LEU A 66 -4.03 9.78 8.60
N GLU A 67 -4.22 8.65 9.26
CA GLU A 67 -5.15 7.59 8.85
C GLU A 67 -6.11 7.29 10.00
N TYR A 68 -7.41 7.29 9.71
CA TYR A 68 -8.47 7.03 10.68
C TYR A 68 -9.56 6.18 10.05
N SER A 69 -10.09 5.22 10.82
CA SER A 69 -11.32 4.49 10.47
C SER A 69 -12.50 5.07 11.23
N ILE A 70 -13.60 5.36 10.53
CA ILE A 70 -14.87 5.78 11.14
C ILE A 70 -15.89 4.68 10.87
N SER A 71 -16.42 4.06 11.92
CA SER A 71 -17.49 3.07 11.83
C SER A 71 -18.83 3.74 12.09
N MET A 72 -19.78 3.59 11.16
CA MET A 72 -21.15 4.08 11.29
C MET A 72 -22.12 2.90 11.26
N GLN A 73 -23.16 2.95 12.09
CA GLN A 73 -24.26 1.98 12.03
C GLN A 73 -25.34 2.54 11.12
N THR A 74 -25.85 1.71 10.21
CA THR A 74 -27.02 2.02 9.39
C THR A 74 -28.21 1.22 9.94
N ALA A 75 -29.37 1.88 10.01
CA ALA A 75 -30.60 1.31 10.56
C ALA A 75 -31.25 0.31 9.59
#